data_AF-A0A3R9PF95-F1
#
_entry.id   AF-A0A3R9PF95-F1
#
_cell.length_a   1.000
_cell.length_b   1.000
_cell.length_c   1.000
_cell.angle_alpha   90.00
_cell.angle_beta   90.00
_cell.angle_gamma   90.00
#
_symmetry.space_group_name_H-M   'P 1'
#
loop_
_entity.id
_entity.type
_entity.pdbx_description
1 polymer ?
#
loop_
_entity_poly.entity_id
_entity_poly.type
_entity_poly.pdbx_seq_one_letter_code
_entity_poly.pdbx_strand_id
1 'polypeptide(L)'
;MKIEKEVEDAILKCAQCFYCRVCPAFTVIKWESVSPRGKLYALRGIKNGVIKLDQELVEDFFRCTTCGACEEVCQTSLNLVDLWEKVRNDLVKDGKAPLVHHKRIRDLAEKFDNPYGEPREKREEWIRGFKYRDSGDTIYFAGCTASFRAPEIAKSTVNLFNKAGLEVAYLGRYEYCCGSPFLRTGQRDIAYEFFKKNIEEWRKRGVKRIITSCAGCYRTLLLDYPKIAKELGYEWNFEVLHSSQVLNKLIKEGKISPRKLDATVTYHDPCHLGRHAKVYEEPREVIRAMGANLVEMERNRGDSFCCGSGGGVKSQFKDLALSMGKIRINEARETGAEYLISCCPFCKYHMKDAAKAEGIEIKVVDLVEVLDELVE
;
A
#
# COMPACT_ATOMS: atom_id res chain seq x y z
N MET A 1 -28.64 -3.54 -3.35
CA MET A 1 -27.60 -4.28 -2.61
C MET A 1 -28.20 -5.37 -1.75
N LYS A 2 -28.02 -6.61 -2.19
CA LYS A 2 -28.29 -7.80 -1.38
C LYS A 2 -27.15 -7.96 -0.38
N ILE A 3 -27.46 -8.18 0.90
CA ILE A 3 -26.45 -8.41 1.94
C ILE A 3 -26.13 -9.90 1.97
N GLU A 4 -24.87 -10.26 1.72
CA GLU A 4 -24.40 -11.65 1.78
C GLU A 4 -24.16 -12.10 3.23
N LYS A 5 -24.13 -13.43 3.44
CA LYS A 5 -24.02 -14.05 4.77
C LYS A 5 -22.80 -13.55 5.57
N GLU A 6 -21.64 -13.43 4.94
CA GLU A 6 -20.42 -12.94 5.60
C GLU A 6 -20.58 -11.50 6.13
N VAL A 7 -21.28 -10.65 5.38
CA VAL A 7 -21.59 -9.26 5.78
C VAL A 7 -22.59 -9.26 6.92
N GLU A 8 -23.60 -10.13 6.85
CA GLU A 8 -24.58 -10.32 7.93
C GLU A 8 -23.92 -10.79 9.23
N ASP A 9 -23.02 -11.77 9.15
CA ASP A 9 -22.27 -12.27 10.31
C ASP A 9 -21.45 -11.15 10.96
N ALA A 10 -20.80 -10.30 10.16
CA ALA A 10 -20.04 -9.15 10.66
C ALA A 10 -20.95 -8.10 11.35
N ILE A 11 -22.13 -7.85 10.79
CA ILE A 11 -23.15 -6.97 11.40
C ILE A 11 -23.56 -7.48 12.77
N LEU A 12 -23.84 -8.80 12.89
CA LEU A 12 -24.31 -9.42 14.12
C LEU A 12 -23.22 -9.52 15.20
N LYS A 13 -21.97 -9.77 14.79
CA LYS A 13 -20.82 -9.88 15.71
C LYS A 13 -20.33 -8.53 16.23
N CYS A 14 -20.66 -7.42 15.58
CA CYS A 14 -20.19 -6.11 16.00
C CYS A 14 -20.79 -5.69 17.34
N ALA A 15 -19.95 -5.58 18.38
CA ALA A 15 -20.37 -5.15 19.71
C ALA A 15 -20.67 -3.64 19.84
N GLN A 16 -20.48 -2.84 18.77
CA GLN A 16 -20.71 -1.39 18.76
C GLN A 16 -19.92 -0.59 19.84
N CYS A 17 -18.82 -1.17 20.36
CA CYS A 17 -18.04 -0.69 21.51
C CYS A 17 -17.15 0.54 21.30
N PHE A 18 -17.23 1.23 20.16
CA PHE A 18 -16.50 2.47 19.84
C PHE A 18 -14.96 2.40 19.69
N TYR A 19 -14.28 1.32 20.06
CA TYR A 19 -12.80 1.19 19.92
C TYR A 19 -12.30 1.49 18.49
N CYS A 20 -13.07 1.11 17.46
CA CYS A 20 -12.71 1.36 16.06
C CYS A 20 -12.67 2.85 15.63
N ARG A 21 -12.94 3.80 16.54
CA ARG A 21 -12.81 5.26 16.30
C ARG A 21 -11.37 5.75 16.10
N VAL A 22 -10.37 4.88 16.27
CA VAL A 22 -9.00 5.09 15.77
C VAL A 22 -8.91 5.26 14.24
N CYS A 23 -10.02 5.05 13.52
CA CYS A 23 -10.12 5.24 12.08
C CYS A 23 -9.64 6.65 11.62
N PRO A 24 -8.66 6.72 10.71
CA PRO A 24 -8.14 8.01 10.22
C PRO A 24 -9.19 8.88 9.52
N ALA A 25 -10.07 8.28 8.72
CA ALA A 25 -11.15 9.02 8.06
C ALA A 25 -12.14 9.60 9.08
N PHE A 26 -12.49 8.84 10.13
CA PHE A 26 -13.33 9.34 11.22
C PHE A 26 -12.63 10.45 12.02
N THR A 27 -11.32 10.36 12.23
CA THR A 27 -10.55 11.41 12.95
C THR A 27 -10.68 12.77 12.26
N VAL A 28 -10.65 12.79 10.93
CA VAL A 28 -10.81 14.02 10.14
C VAL A 28 -12.28 14.45 10.04
N ILE A 29 -13.18 13.53 9.67
CA ILE A 29 -14.57 13.86 9.31
C ILE A 29 -15.46 14.02 10.54
N LYS A 30 -15.19 13.26 11.62
CA LYS A 30 -15.94 13.22 12.88
C LYS A 30 -17.42 12.83 12.80
N TRP A 31 -17.88 12.38 11.62
CA TRP A 31 -19.20 11.80 11.44
C TRP A 31 -19.16 10.28 11.55
N GLU A 32 -20.14 9.71 12.24
CA GLU A 32 -20.16 8.27 12.51
C GLU A 32 -20.34 7.44 11.22
N SER A 33 -20.95 8.01 10.17
CA SER A 33 -21.20 7.33 8.89
C SER A 33 -19.92 6.81 8.20
N VAL A 34 -18.77 7.46 8.44
CA VAL A 34 -17.49 7.02 7.88
C VAL A 34 -16.73 6.03 8.77
N SER A 35 -17.12 5.93 10.04
CA SER A 35 -16.50 5.02 11.00
C SER A 35 -16.81 3.55 10.64
N PRO A 36 -15.97 2.59 11.07
CA PRO A 36 -16.23 1.18 10.80
C PRO A 36 -17.56 0.69 11.38
N ARG A 37 -17.87 1.05 12.63
CA ARG A 37 -19.12 0.62 13.27
C ARG A 37 -20.35 1.31 12.70
N GLY A 38 -20.25 2.58 12.31
CA GLY A 38 -21.34 3.30 11.67
C GLY A 38 -21.67 2.73 10.29
N LYS A 39 -20.66 2.28 9.54
CA LYS A 39 -20.86 1.53 8.29
C LYS A 39 -21.56 0.20 8.52
N LEU A 40 -21.17 -0.57 9.54
CA LEU A 40 -21.88 -1.81 9.90
C LEU A 40 -23.33 -1.52 10.30
N TYR A 41 -23.57 -0.44 11.06
CA TYR A 41 -24.91 0.00 11.41
C TYR A 41 -25.73 0.38 10.17
N ALA A 42 -25.13 1.10 9.22
CA ALA A 42 -25.76 1.46 7.96
C ALA A 42 -26.12 0.21 7.13
N LEU A 43 -25.22 -0.77 7.03
CA LEU A 43 -25.48 -2.04 6.36
C LEU A 43 -26.63 -2.81 7.02
N ARG A 44 -26.72 -2.81 8.36
CA ARG A 44 -27.85 -3.38 9.09
C ARG A 44 -29.16 -2.68 8.75
N GLY A 45 -29.15 -1.35 8.71
CA GLY A 45 -30.33 -0.57 8.34
C GLY A 45 -30.77 -0.79 6.89
N ILE A 46 -29.84 -0.92 5.95
CA ILE A 46 -30.12 -1.27 4.55
C ILE A 46 -30.77 -2.65 4.47
N LYS A 47 -30.20 -3.65 5.17
CA LYS A 47 -30.75 -5.01 5.21
C LYS A 47 -32.21 -5.03 5.69
N ASN A 48 -32.51 -4.24 6.72
CA ASN A 48 -33.83 -4.19 7.34
C ASN A 48 -34.81 -3.24 6.64
N GLY A 49 -34.42 -2.61 5.53
CA GLY A 49 -35.27 -1.66 4.80
C GLY A 49 -35.49 -0.31 5.49
N VAL A 50 -34.70 0.01 6.53
CA VAL A 50 -34.82 1.25 7.32
C VAL A 50 -33.95 2.36 6.75
N ILE A 51 -32.79 2.03 6.19
CA ILE A 51 -31.85 3.00 5.58
C ILE A 51 -31.83 2.77 4.07
N LYS A 52 -32.08 3.84 3.32
CA LYS A 52 -31.94 3.83 1.86
C LYS A 52 -30.46 4.04 1.50
N LEU A 53 -29.97 3.25 0.55
CA LEU A 53 -28.64 3.46 -0.02
C LEU A 53 -28.71 4.60 -1.06
N ASP A 54 -28.28 5.78 -0.66
CA ASP A 54 -28.07 6.94 -1.52
C ASP A 54 -26.59 7.12 -1.89
N GLN A 55 -26.29 8.16 -2.68
CA GLN A 55 -24.94 8.39 -3.18
C GLN A 55 -23.95 8.81 -2.09
N GLU A 56 -24.41 9.54 -1.07
CA GLU A 56 -23.56 9.98 0.04
C GLU A 56 -23.10 8.77 0.87
N LEU A 57 -24.03 7.87 1.20
CA LEU A 57 -23.68 6.64 1.91
C LEU A 57 -22.76 5.73 1.07
N VAL A 58 -22.96 5.66 -0.25
CA VAL A 58 -22.01 4.98 -1.15
C VAL A 58 -20.61 5.59 -0.99
N GLU A 59 -20.47 6.91 -1.11
CA GLU A 59 -19.19 7.59 -0.95
C GLU A 59 -18.52 7.33 0.40
N ASP A 60 -19.31 7.28 1.49
CA ASP A 60 -18.79 7.00 2.82
C ASP A 60 -18.08 5.64 2.91
N PHE A 61 -18.60 4.59 2.24
CA PHE A 61 -17.88 3.32 2.13
C PHE A 61 -16.51 3.49 1.46
N PHE A 62 -16.39 4.38 0.48
CA PHE A 62 -15.15 4.67 -0.25
C PHE A 62 -14.21 5.67 0.45
N ARG A 63 -14.66 6.40 1.47
CA ARG A 63 -13.79 7.24 2.32
C ARG A 63 -12.82 6.45 3.21
N CYS A 64 -13.01 5.13 3.32
CA CYS A 64 -12.07 4.26 4.03
C CYS A 64 -10.77 4.05 3.23
N THR A 65 -9.62 4.15 3.88
CA THR A 65 -8.31 3.90 3.24
C THR A 65 -7.92 2.43 3.18
N THR A 66 -8.80 1.53 3.66
CA THR A 66 -8.59 0.08 3.80
C THR A 66 -7.32 -0.28 4.57
N CYS A 67 -6.92 0.58 5.52
CA CYS A 67 -5.62 0.46 6.17
C CYS A 67 -5.58 -0.60 7.31
N GLY A 68 -6.73 -0.97 7.87
CA GLY A 68 -6.81 -1.97 8.95
C GLY A 68 -6.64 -1.46 10.38
N ALA A 69 -6.57 -0.15 10.63
CA ALA A 69 -6.41 0.38 12.00
C ALA A 69 -7.56 -0.05 12.92
N CYS A 70 -8.76 -0.19 12.34
CA CYS A 70 -9.94 -0.67 13.06
C CYS A 70 -9.87 -2.15 13.47
N GLU A 71 -9.08 -2.97 12.76
CA GLU A 71 -8.95 -4.39 13.04
C GLU A 71 -8.00 -4.64 14.21
N GLU A 72 -6.91 -3.88 14.31
CA GLU A 72 -5.96 -3.96 15.43
C GLU A 72 -6.63 -3.74 16.79
N VAL A 73 -7.66 -2.89 16.85
CA VAL A 73 -8.38 -2.56 18.08
C VAL A 73 -9.73 -3.30 18.23
N CYS A 74 -10.09 -4.17 17.28
CA CYS A 74 -11.40 -4.80 17.26
C CYS A 74 -11.52 -5.90 18.32
N GLN A 75 -12.34 -5.65 19.36
CA GLN A 75 -12.58 -6.60 20.46
C GLN A 75 -13.29 -7.89 20.03
N THR A 76 -13.89 -7.90 18.84
CA THR A 76 -14.60 -9.07 18.28
C THR A 76 -13.90 -9.64 17.05
N SER A 77 -12.66 -9.20 16.78
CA SER A 77 -11.79 -9.69 15.70
C SER A 77 -12.47 -9.75 14.32
N LEU A 78 -13.22 -8.69 13.99
CA LEU A 78 -13.85 -8.57 12.66
C LEU A 78 -12.79 -8.29 11.59
N ASN A 79 -12.84 -9.06 10.50
CA ASN A 79 -12.07 -8.79 9.28
C ASN A 79 -12.79 -7.71 8.44
N LEU A 80 -12.69 -6.47 8.91
CA LEU A 80 -13.37 -5.30 8.36
C LEU A 80 -12.79 -4.87 7.01
N VAL A 81 -11.50 -5.05 6.75
CA VAL A 81 -10.87 -4.68 5.47
C VAL A 81 -11.45 -5.53 4.34
N ASP A 82 -11.40 -6.86 4.48
CA ASP A 82 -11.94 -7.76 3.45
C ASP A 82 -13.45 -7.51 3.26
N LEU A 83 -14.16 -7.21 4.36
CA LEU A 83 -15.57 -6.81 4.33
C LEU A 83 -15.80 -5.53 3.52
N TRP A 84 -15.03 -4.45 3.77
CA TRP A 84 -15.19 -3.19 3.03
C TRP A 84 -14.90 -3.34 1.55
N GLU A 85 -13.91 -4.13 1.19
CA GLU A 85 -13.58 -4.38 -0.21
C GLU A 85 -14.62 -5.23 -0.91
N LYS A 86 -15.23 -6.17 -0.19
CA LYS A 86 -16.39 -6.93 -0.67
C LYS A 86 -17.58 -6.01 -0.91
N VAL A 87 -17.98 -5.21 0.09
CA VAL A 87 -19.08 -4.25 -0.04
C VAL A 87 -18.84 -3.29 -1.20
N ARG A 88 -17.61 -2.77 -1.37
CA ARG A 88 -17.25 -1.93 -2.52
C ARG A 88 -17.41 -2.67 -3.85
N ASN A 89 -17.03 -3.95 -3.92
CA ASN A 89 -17.23 -4.76 -5.12
C ASN A 89 -18.72 -4.97 -5.43
N ASP A 90 -19.53 -5.22 -4.41
CA ASP A 90 -20.98 -5.38 -4.58
C ASP A 90 -21.62 -4.07 -5.07
N LEU A 91 -21.18 -2.92 -4.54
CA LEU A 91 -21.60 -1.60 -5.04
C LEU A 91 -21.20 -1.37 -6.50
N VAL A 92 -20.02 -1.87 -6.93
CA VAL A 92 -19.60 -1.81 -8.33
C VAL A 92 -20.50 -2.69 -9.21
N LYS A 93 -20.78 -3.93 -8.79
CA LYS A 93 -21.67 -4.85 -9.52
C LYS A 93 -23.11 -4.33 -9.64
N ASP A 94 -23.61 -3.67 -8.59
CA ASP A 94 -24.94 -3.05 -8.56
C ASP A 94 -25.02 -1.73 -9.36
N GLY A 95 -23.93 -1.31 -10.03
CA GLY A 95 -23.89 -0.07 -10.83
C GLY A 95 -23.94 1.21 -10.01
N LYS A 96 -23.64 1.14 -8.70
CA LYS A 96 -23.58 2.29 -7.77
C LYS A 96 -22.17 2.88 -7.65
N ALA A 97 -21.16 2.09 -8.02
CA ALA A 97 -19.76 2.45 -8.11
C ALA A 97 -19.17 1.81 -9.39
N PRO A 98 -17.90 2.04 -9.78
CA PRO A 98 -16.88 2.86 -9.13
C PRO A 98 -17.23 4.35 -9.10
N LEU A 99 -16.64 5.10 -8.18
CA LEU A 99 -16.77 6.56 -8.16
C LEU A 99 -16.04 7.18 -9.36
N VAL A 100 -16.40 8.41 -9.72
CA VAL A 100 -15.98 9.07 -10.97
C VAL A 100 -14.46 9.02 -11.19
N HIS A 101 -13.65 9.34 -10.18
CA HIS A 101 -12.20 9.32 -10.32
C HIS A 101 -11.60 7.90 -10.26
N HIS A 102 -12.26 6.97 -9.57
CA HIS A 102 -11.86 5.55 -9.59
C HIS A 102 -12.09 4.94 -10.98
N LYS A 103 -13.21 5.28 -11.63
CA LYS A 103 -13.52 4.88 -13.00
C LYS A 103 -12.47 5.42 -13.99
N ARG A 104 -12.13 6.71 -13.88
CA ARG A 104 -11.08 7.31 -14.73
C ARG A 104 -9.74 6.56 -14.62
N ILE A 105 -9.36 6.13 -13.41
CA ILE A 105 -8.12 5.35 -13.21
C ILE A 105 -8.23 3.96 -13.84
N ARG A 106 -9.41 3.33 -13.80
CA ARG A 106 -9.66 2.08 -14.53
C ARG A 106 -9.51 2.27 -16.03
N ASP A 107 -10.13 3.30 -16.62
CA ASP A 107 -10.05 3.57 -18.05
C ASP A 107 -8.58 3.75 -18.52
N LEU A 108 -7.75 4.41 -17.70
CA LEU A 108 -6.32 4.50 -17.96
C LEU A 108 -5.62 3.14 -17.88
N ALA A 109 -5.95 2.33 -16.87
CA ALA A 109 -5.30 1.03 -16.67
C ALA A 109 -5.71 -0.02 -17.71
N GLU A 110 -6.93 0.03 -18.23
CA GLU A 110 -7.36 -0.83 -19.34
C GLU A 110 -6.56 -0.53 -20.61
N LYS A 111 -6.23 0.74 -20.85
CA LYS A 111 -5.50 1.17 -22.03
C LYS A 111 -3.97 1.02 -21.90
N PHE A 112 -3.42 1.28 -20.72
CA PHE A 112 -1.97 1.41 -20.52
C PHE A 112 -1.36 0.35 -19.59
N ASP A 113 -2.17 -0.59 -19.08
CA ASP A 113 -1.78 -1.59 -18.10
C ASP A 113 -1.25 -1.00 -16.76
N ASN A 114 -1.52 0.28 -16.49
CA ASN A 114 -1.12 0.98 -15.25
C ASN A 114 -2.06 2.16 -14.92
N PRO A 115 -2.17 2.55 -13.64
CA PRO A 115 -3.14 3.56 -13.19
C PRO A 115 -2.73 5.00 -13.53
N TYR A 116 -1.55 5.22 -14.13
CA TYR A 116 -1.02 6.54 -14.44
C TYR A 116 -1.16 6.93 -15.92
N GLY A 117 -1.58 5.99 -16.78
CA GLY A 117 -1.72 6.24 -18.21
C GLY A 117 -0.39 6.38 -18.96
N GLU A 118 0.70 5.83 -18.41
CA GLU A 118 2.03 5.91 -19.03
C GLU A 118 2.24 4.76 -20.02
N PRO A 119 2.94 4.97 -21.15
CA PRO A 119 3.36 3.87 -22.04
C PRO A 119 4.24 2.84 -21.32
N ARG A 120 4.14 1.57 -21.70
CA ARG A 120 4.85 0.47 -21.04
C ARG A 120 6.37 0.56 -21.23
N GLU A 121 6.81 1.09 -22.35
CA GLU A 121 8.21 1.29 -22.72
C GLU A 121 8.93 2.22 -21.74
N LYS A 122 8.21 3.17 -21.13
CA LYS A 122 8.78 4.08 -20.12
C LYS A 122 9.26 3.35 -18.86
N ARG A 123 8.78 2.12 -18.62
CA ARG A 123 9.27 1.29 -17.50
C ARG A 123 10.74 0.93 -17.63
N GLU A 124 11.31 1.01 -18.83
CA GLU A 124 12.71 0.68 -19.10
C GLU A 124 13.61 1.92 -19.03
N GLU A 125 13.06 3.12 -18.85
CA GLU A 125 13.85 4.35 -18.80
C GLU A 125 14.70 4.45 -17.53
N TRP A 126 14.15 4.10 -16.37
CA TRP A 126 14.85 4.26 -15.10
C TRP A 126 15.98 3.25 -14.90
N ILE A 127 15.90 2.07 -15.55
CA ILE A 127 16.90 1.00 -15.44
C ILE A 127 18.08 1.21 -16.41
N ARG A 128 18.01 2.19 -17.32
CA ARG A 128 19.14 2.52 -18.22
C ARG A 128 20.39 2.82 -17.39
N GLY A 129 21.48 2.13 -17.70
CA GLY A 129 22.75 2.24 -16.96
C GLY A 129 23.00 1.09 -15.97
N PHE A 130 21.99 0.26 -15.69
CA PHE A 130 22.15 -0.96 -14.90
C PHE A 130 22.20 -2.18 -15.82
N LYS A 131 23.05 -3.16 -15.47
CA LYS A 131 22.96 -4.49 -16.07
C LYS A 131 21.75 -5.19 -15.45
N TYR A 132 20.80 -5.61 -16.27
CA TYR A 132 19.65 -6.39 -15.82
C TYR A 132 19.31 -7.45 -16.86
N ARG A 133 18.59 -8.48 -16.41
CA ARG A 133 17.99 -9.51 -17.26
C ARG A 133 16.48 -9.33 -17.26
N ASP A 134 15.83 -9.72 -18.35
CA ASP A 134 14.37 -9.73 -18.47
C ASP A 134 13.74 -11.07 -18.05
N SER A 135 14.53 -11.98 -17.48
CA SER A 135 14.13 -13.29 -16.98
C SER A 135 15.08 -13.78 -15.89
N GLY A 136 14.57 -14.64 -15.00
CA GLY A 136 15.36 -15.20 -13.90
C GLY A 136 14.51 -15.63 -12.70
N ASP A 137 15.11 -16.46 -11.85
CA ASP A 137 14.46 -17.03 -10.65
C ASP A 137 13.99 -15.95 -9.66
N THR A 138 14.69 -14.83 -9.55
CA THR A 138 14.30 -13.69 -8.70
C THR A 138 14.09 -12.44 -9.54
N ILE A 139 12.92 -11.81 -9.41
CA ILE A 139 12.63 -10.52 -10.04
C ILE A 139 12.52 -9.41 -9.00
N TYR A 140 12.86 -8.19 -9.41
CA TYR A 140 12.40 -6.97 -8.78
C TYR A 140 11.13 -6.49 -9.49
N PHE A 141 10.00 -6.52 -8.78
CA PHE A 141 8.74 -5.95 -9.21
C PHE A 141 8.67 -4.49 -8.74
N ALA A 142 8.98 -3.56 -9.64
CA ALA A 142 9.07 -2.13 -9.32
C ALA A 142 7.68 -1.52 -9.04
N GLY A 143 6.66 -2.00 -9.74
CA GLY A 143 5.32 -1.45 -9.68
C GLY A 143 5.24 -0.04 -10.28
N CYS A 144 4.01 0.47 -10.38
CA CYS A 144 3.76 1.68 -11.18
C CYS A 144 4.33 2.96 -10.54
N THR A 145 4.23 3.13 -9.22
CA THR A 145 4.67 4.37 -8.58
C THR A 145 6.19 4.52 -8.60
N ALA A 146 6.93 3.45 -8.29
CA ALA A 146 8.39 3.49 -8.39
C ALA A 146 8.84 3.61 -9.86
N SER A 147 8.18 2.94 -10.81
CA SER A 147 8.56 3.10 -12.23
C SER A 147 8.35 4.51 -12.79
N PHE A 148 7.27 5.21 -12.42
CA PHE A 148 6.82 6.43 -13.14
C PHE A 148 6.77 7.71 -12.33
N ARG A 149 6.78 7.64 -10.99
CA ARG A 149 6.61 8.82 -10.11
C ARG A 149 7.74 8.97 -9.10
N ALA A 150 8.39 7.86 -8.73
CA ALA A 150 9.53 7.81 -7.83
C ALA A 150 10.63 6.86 -8.36
N PRO A 151 11.16 7.07 -9.58
CA PRO A 151 12.18 6.21 -10.19
C PRO A 151 13.46 6.07 -9.38
N GLU A 152 13.77 7.05 -8.53
CA GLU A 152 14.88 7.00 -7.58
C GLU A 152 14.80 5.79 -6.64
N ILE A 153 13.61 5.40 -6.18
CA ILE A 153 13.42 4.22 -5.31
C ILE A 153 13.77 2.94 -6.06
N ALA A 154 13.34 2.83 -7.32
CA ALA A 154 13.63 1.67 -8.16
C ALA A 154 15.13 1.55 -8.48
N LYS A 155 15.77 2.68 -8.83
CA LYS A 155 17.20 2.76 -9.08
C LYS A 155 18.01 2.36 -7.84
N SER A 156 17.73 2.96 -6.68
CA SER A 156 18.45 2.67 -5.44
C SER A 156 18.26 1.23 -4.98
N THR A 157 17.06 0.67 -5.16
CA THR A 157 16.83 -0.76 -4.84
C THR A 157 17.73 -1.68 -5.68
N VAL A 158 17.77 -1.48 -7.01
CA VAL A 158 18.61 -2.31 -7.89
C VAL A 158 20.10 -2.06 -7.65
N ASN A 159 20.50 -0.80 -7.40
CA ASN A 159 21.89 -0.46 -7.13
C ASN A 159 22.41 -1.17 -5.86
N LEU A 160 21.63 -1.13 -4.78
CA LEU A 160 21.94 -1.84 -3.53
C LEU A 160 22.04 -3.35 -3.73
N PHE A 161 21.13 -3.95 -4.51
CA PHE A 161 21.21 -5.38 -4.81
C PHE A 161 22.46 -5.72 -5.62
N ASN A 162 22.81 -4.92 -6.63
CA ASN A 162 24.02 -5.11 -7.41
C ASN A 162 25.29 -4.98 -6.55
N LYS A 163 25.38 -3.97 -5.67
CA LYS A 163 26.48 -3.79 -4.71
C LYS A 163 26.62 -4.98 -3.77
N ALA A 164 25.50 -5.60 -3.37
CA ALA A 164 25.46 -6.79 -2.54
C ALA A 164 25.70 -8.11 -3.30
N GLY A 165 25.95 -8.06 -4.62
CA GLY A 165 26.07 -9.24 -5.48
C GLY A 165 24.78 -10.04 -5.65
N LEU A 166 23.62 -9.46 -5.35
CA LEU A 166 22.31 -10.05 -5.56
C LEU A 166 21.78 -9.65 -6.94
N GLU A 167 21.91 -10.53 -7.92
CA GLU A 167 21.34 -10.29 -9.24
C GLU A 167 19.83 -10.52 -9.24
N VAL A 168 19.07 -9.49 -9.62
CA VAL A 168 17.62 -9.56 -9.83
C VAL A 168 17.29 -9.26 -11.29
N ALA A 169 16.33 -9.99 -11.84
CA ALA A 169 15.75 -9.67 -13.13
C ALA A 169 14.72 -8.54 -12.99
N TYR A 170 14.52 -7.75 -14.05
CA TYR A 170 13.48 -6.73 -14.12
C TYR A 170 12.74 -6.87 -15.43
N LEU A 171 11.41 -7.01 -15.34
CA LEU A 171 10.61 -7.38 -16.51
C LEU A 171 10.26 -6.19 -17.41
N GLY A 172 10.61 -4.96 -17.02
CA GLY A 172 10.48 -3.78 -17.88
C GLY A 172 9.06 -3.61 -18.42
N ARG A 173 8.94 -3.48 -19.74
CA ARG A 173 7.63 -3.36 -20.41
C ARG A 173 6.71 -4.55 -20.17
N TYR A 174 7.21 -5.72 -19.75
CA TYR A 174 6.41 -6.91 -19.44
C TYR A 174 5.84 -6.91 -18.01
N GLU A 175 6.14 -5.89 -17.20
CA GLU A 175 5.53 -5.72 -15.88
C GLU A 175 4.15 -5.02 -15.96
N TYR A 176 3.10 -5.70 -15.50
CA TYR A 176 1.76 -5.16 -15.41
C TYR A 176 1.49 -4.59 -14.02
N CYS A 177 0.49 -3.72 -13.87
CA CYS A 177 0.07 -3.25 -12.55
C CYS A 177 -0.20 -4.42 -11.59
N CYS A 178 0.08 -4.25 -10.29
CA CYS A 178 -0.27 -5.25 -9.29
C CYS A 178 -1.78 -5.38 -9.03
N GLY A 179 -2.62 -4.52 -9.61
CA GLY A 179 -4.08 -4.55 -9.40
C GLY A 179 -4.56 -3.93 -8.07
N SER A 180 -3.66 -3.57 -7.16
CA SER A 180 -4.01 -3.09 -5.81
C SER A 180 -5.06 -1.96 -5.78
N PRO A 181 -4.95 -0.86 -6.57
CA PRO A 181 -5.96 0.21 -6.55
C PRO A 181 -7.38 -0.28 -6.90
N PHE A 182 -7.48 -1.28 -7.77
CA PHE A 182 -8.74 -1.79 -8.30
C PHE A 182 -9.41 -2.74 -7.31
N LEU A 183 -8.63 -3.61 -6.65
CA LEU A 183 -9.13 -4.42 -5.53
C LEU A 183 -9.74 -3.53 -4.44
N ARG A 184 -9.02 -2.48 -4.02
CA ARG A 184 -9.51 -1.59 -2.96
C ARG A 184 -10.71 -0.74 -3.37
N THR A 185 -10.91 -0.50 -4.66
CA THR A 185 -12.05 0.28 -5.17
C THR A 185 -13.20 -0.60 -5.69
N GLY A 186 -13.16 -1.91 -5.40
CA GLY A 186 -14.23 -2.85 -5.77
C GLY A 186 -14.23 -3.27 -7.24
N GLN A 187 -13.24 -2.84 -8.04
CA GLN A 187 -13.10 -3.13 -9.47
C GLN A 187 -12.30 -4.44 -9.64
N ARG A 188 -12.84 -5.57 -9.17
CA ARG A 188 -12.09 -6.84 -9.08
C ARG A 188 -11.75 -7.45 -10.44
N ASP A 189 -12.60 -7.26 -11.43
CA ASP A 189 -12.43 -7.79 -12.80
C ASP A 189 -11.08 -7.39 -13.41
N ILE A 190 -10.76 -6.09 -13.45
CA ILE A 190 -9.48 -5.63 -14.01
C ILE A 190 -8.28 -6.07 -13.15
N ALA A 191 -8.45 -6.18 -11.82
CA ALA A 191 -7.39 -6.71 -10.97
C ALA A 191 -7.08 -8.19 -11.28
N TYR A 192 -8.10 -8.98 -11.63
CA TYR A 192 -7.95 -10.40 -11.98
C TYR A 192 -7.28 -10.54 -13.35
N GLU A 193 -7.56 -9.64 -14.29
CA GLU A 193 -6.84 -9.58 -15.56
C GLU A 193 -5.36 -9.23 -15.38
N PHE A 194 -5.04 -8.30 -14.48
CA PHE A 194 -3.64 -8.02 -14.14
C PHE A 194 -2.95 -9.18 -13.43
N PHE A 195 -3.67 -9.91 -12.57
CA PHE A 195 -3.15 -11.14 -11.97
C PHE A 195 -2.77 -12.15 -13.05
N LYS A 196 -3.68 -12.46 -14.00
CA LYS A 196 -3.44 -13.42 -15.09
C LYS A 196 -2.22 -13.04 -15.95
N LYS A 197 -2.17 -11.78 -16.39
CA LYS A 197 -1.05 -11.25 -17.19
C LYS A 197 0.28 -11.37 -16.44
N ASN A 198 0.32 -11.01 -15.17
CA ASN A 198 1.54 -11.11 -14.36
C ASN A 198 1.97 -12.56 -14.14
N ILE A 199 1.05 -13.45 -13.73
CA ILE A 199 1.41 -14.85 -13.43
C ILE A 199 1.88 -15.60 -14.68
N GLU A 200 1.29 -15.31 -15.85
CA GLU A 200 1.73 -15.85 -17.14
C GLU A 200 3.15 -15.38 -17.50
N GLU A 201 3.43 -14.08 -17.41
CA GLU A 201 4.76 -13.55 -17.72
C GLU A 201 5.82 -14.06 -16.73
N TRP A 202 5.48 -14.21 -15.46
CA TRP A 202 6.36 -14.76 -14.43
C TRP A 202 6.70 -16.23 -14.68
N ARG A 203 5.70 -17.07 -14.98
CA ARG A 203 5.94 -18.49 -15.31
C ARG A 203 6.79 -18.64 -16.57
N LYS A 204 6.46 -17.87 -17.62
CA LYS A 204 7.23 -17.85 -18.87
C LYS A 204 8.71 -17.50 -18.67
N ARG A 205 9.03 -16.73 -17.64
CA ARG A 205 10.38 -16.22 -17.34
C ARG A 205 11.09 -16.94 -16.19
N GLY A 206 10.51 -18.04 -15.72
CA GLY A 206 11.11 -18.86 -14.66
C GLY A 206 11.12 -18.21 -13.28
N VAL A 207 10.26 -17.23 -13.03
CA VAL A 207 10.23 -16.50 -11.75
C VAL A 207 9.79 -17.44 -10.62
N LYS A 208 10.52 -17.40 -9.50
CA LYS A 208 10.20 -18.12 -8.26
C LYS A 208 10.08 -17.18 -7.07
N ARG A 209 10.84 -16.07 -7.08
CA ARG A 209 10.87 -15.06 -6.04
C ARG A 209 10.59 -13.68 -6.61
N ILE A 210 9.77 -12.91 -5.91
CA ILE A 210 9.35 -11.56 -6.28
C ILE A 210 9.73 -10.62 -5.12
N ILE A 211 10.60 -9.66 -5.40
CA ILE A 211 10.99 -8.61 -4.45
C ILE A 211 10.33 -7.29 -4.89
N THR A 212 9.74 -6.54 -3.97
CA THR A 212 9.18 -5.20 -4.28
C THR A 212 9.50 -4.19 -3.18
N SER A 213 9.67 -2.93 -3.56
CA SER A 213 9.88 -1.79 -2.63
C SER A 213 8.58 -1.06 -2.28
N CYS A 214 7.45 -1.52 -2.81
CA CYS A 214 6.16 -0.89 -2.59
C CYS A 214 5.28 -1.72 -1.65
N ALA A 215 5.00 -1.21 -0.46
CA ALA A 215 4.06 -1.83 0.49
C ALA A 215 2.72 -2.23 -0.14
N GLY A 216 2.17 -1.42 -1.05
CA GLY A 216 0.92 -1.73 -1.75
C GLY A 216 1.03 -2.88 -2.73
N CYS A 217 2.12 -2.97 -3.49
CA CYS A 217 2.39 -4.15 -4.32
C CYS A 217 2.63 -5.36 -3.43
N TYR A 218 3.43 -5.22 -2.37
CA TYR A 218 3.76 -6.29 -1.44
C TYR A 218 2.53 -6.95 -0.84
N ARG A 219 1.61 -6.20 -0.22
CA ARG A 219 0.36 -6.75 0.35
C ARG A 219 -0.51 -7.44 -0.69
N THR A 220 -0.52 -6.93 -1.92
CA THR A 220 -1.33 -7.53 -2.99
C THR A 220 -0.72 -8.82 -3.52
N LEU A 221 0.59 -8.83 -3.76
CA LEU A 221 1.33 -10.03 -4.15
C LEU A 221 1.33 -11.11 -3.06
N LEU A 222 1.49 -10.70 -1.79
CA LEU A 222 1.59 -11.61 -0.65
C LEU A 222 0.23 -12.19 -0.22
N LEU A 223 -0.85 -11.38 -0.22
CA LEU A 223 -2.12 -11.78 0.39
C LEU A 223 -3.30 -11.86 -0.60
N ASP A 224 -3.37 -11.00 -1.62
CA ASP A 224 -4.49 -11.04 -2.58
C ASP A 224 -4.25 -12.06 -3.68
N TYR A 225 -3.07 -12.04 -4.30
CA TYR A 225 -2.76 -12.91 -5.44
C TYR A 225 -2.90 -14.40 -5.11
N PRO A 226 -2.51 -14.92 -3.93
CA PRO A 226 -2.80 -16.31 -3.57
C PRO A 226 -4.30 -16.62 -3.47
N LYS A 227 -5.12 -15.68 -2.94
CA LYS A 227 -6.57 -15.83 -2.88
C LYS A 227 -7.17 -15.88 -4.30
N ILE A 228 -6.76 -14.94 -5.16
CA ILE A 228 -7.19 -14.88 -6.57
C ILE A 228 -6.75 -16.14 -7.32
N ALA A 229 -5.51 -16.60 -7.12
CA ALA A 229 -4.99 -17.81 -7.72
C ALA A 229 -5.86 -19.02 -7.35
N LYS A 230 -6.17 -19.18 -6.06
CA LYS A 230 -7.06 -20.24 -5.58
C LYS A 230 -8.46 -20.15 -6.20
N GLU A 231 -9.05 -18.96 -6.26
CA GLU A 231 -10.37 -18.74 -6.87
C GLU A 231 -10.40 -19.09 -8.35
N LEU A 232 -9.32 -18.82 -9.08
CA LEU A 232 -9.21 -19.05 -10.52
C LEU A 232 -8.57 -20.41 -10.89
N GLY A 233 -8.23 -21.26 -9.91
CA GLY A 233 -7.61 -22.56 -10.16
C GLY A 233 -6.13 -22.51 -10.60
N TYR A 234 -5.42 -21.43 -10.29
CA TYR A 234 -3.97 -21.32 -10.51
C TYR A 234 -3.19 -21.77 -9.27
N GLU A 235 -2.08 -22.48 -9.48
CA GLU A 235 -1.08 -22.67 -8.43
C GLU A 235 -0.31 -21.37 -8.14
N TRP A 236 -0.12 -21.08 -6.85
CA TRP A 236 0.66 -19.95 -6.36
C TRP A 236 1.91 -20.43 -5.60
N ASN A 237 3.04 -20.49 -6.30
CA ASN A 237 4.32 -21.03 -5.79
C ASN A 237 5.44 -19.97 -5.78
N PHE A 238 5.09 -18.69 -5.54
CA PHE A 238 6.05 -17.59 -5.52
C PHE A 238 6.37 -17.15 -4.10
N GLU A 239 7.66 -16.99 -3.80
CA GLU A 239 8.13 -16.31 -2.59
C GLU A 239 8.04 -14.79 -2.82
N VAL A 240 7.36 -14.07 -1.93
CA VAL A 240 7.19 -12.62 -2.04
C VAL A 240 7.90 -11.95 -0.86
N LEU A 241 8.82 -11.03 -1.14
CA LEU A 241 9.58 -10.29 -0.13
C LEU A 241 9.48 -8.79 -0.34
N HIS A 242 9.45 -8.03 0.75
CA HIS A 242 9.65 -6.59 0.69
C HIS A 242 11.15 -6.25 0.66
N SER A 243 11.54 -5.19 -0.05
CA SER A 243 12.95 -4.78 -0.15
C SER A 243 13.61 -4.56 1.20
N SER A 244 12.89 -4.02 2.19
CA SER A 244 13.38 -3.83 3.56
C SER A 244 13.81 -5.14 4.23
N GLN A 245 13.10 -6.25 3.98
CA GLN A 245 13.43 -7.56 4.54
C GLN A 245 14.70 -8.14 3.89
N VAL A 246 14.80 -7.97 2.58
CA VAL A 246 15.99 -8.39 1.81
C VAL A 246 17.21 -7.58 2.24
N LEU A 247 17.10 -6.25 2.33
CA LEU A 247 18.19 -5.37 2.74
C LEU A 247 18.64 -5.64 4.18
N ASN A 248 17.70 -5.84 5.10
CA ASN A 248 18.02 -6.24 6.47
C ASN A 248 18.85 -7.53 6.51
N LYS A 249 18.45 -8.54 5.72
CA LYS A 249 19.21 -9.79 5.59
C LYS A 249 20.60 -9.56 5.02
N LEU A 250 20.73 -8.80 3.93
CA LEU A 250 22.02 -8.51 3.30
C LEU A 250 22.97 -7.75 4.22
N ILE A 251 22.46 -6.84 5.06
CA ILE A 251 23.25 -6.15 6.09
C ILE A 251 23.71 -7.14 7.17
N LYS A 252 22.81 -7.99 7.69
CA LYS A 252 23.17 -9.01 8.69
C LYS A 252 24.19 -10.03 8.17
N GLU A 253 24.18 -10.31 6.86
CA GLU A 253 25.17 -11.15 6.18
C GLU A 253 26.50 -10.42 5.86
N GLY A 254 26.61 -9.13 6.16
CA GLY A 254 27.81 -8.32 5.86
C GLY A 254 28.01 -7.99 4.38
N LYS A 255 27.01 -8.25 3.52
CA LYS A 255 27.06 -7.94 2.07
C LYS A 255 26.79 -6.48 1.77
N ILE A 256 26.13 -5.77 2.70
CA ILE A 256 25.92 -4.32 2.65
C ILE A 256 26.44 -3.76 3.96
N SER A 257 27.35 -2.79 3.87
CA SER A 257 27.89 -2.06 5.03
C SER A 257 27.71 -0.56 4.81
N PRO A 258 26.66 0.06 5.36
CA PRO A 258 26.44 1.49 5.19
C PRO A 258 27.40 2.31 6.05
N ARG A 259 27.80 3.48 5.53
CA ARG A 259 28.39 4.55 6.33
C ARG A 259 27.34 5.08 7.33
N LYS A 260 27.82 5.75 8.39
CA LYS A 260 26.95 6.34 9.41
C LYS A 260 26.19 7.54 8.85
N LEU A 261 24.88 7.55 9.09
CA LEU A 261 24.00 8.69 8.94
C LEU A 261 23.92 9.43 10.28
N ASP A 262 24.64 10.54 10.41
CA ASP A 262 24.59 11.41 11.57
C ASP A 262 23.37 12.35 11.48
N ALA A 263 22.17 11.78 11.66
CA ALA A 263 20.91 12.50 11.64
C ALA A 263 19.87 11.84 12.56
N THR A 264 18.94 12.65 13.05
CA THR A 264 17.75 12.13 13.76
C THR A 264 16.66 11.80 12.74
N VAL A 265 16.15 10.58 12.82
CA VAL A 265 15.18 10.05 11.86
C VAL A 265 13.96 9.49 12.57
N THR A 266 12.80 9.59 11.95
CA THR A 266 11.59 8.90 12.38
C THR A 266 11.03 8.03 11.25
N TYR A 267 10.19 7.06 11.59
CA TYR A 267 9.70 6.05 10.66
C TYR A 267 8.17 6.04 10.57
N HIS A 268 7.65 6.13 9.34
CA HIS A 268 6.24 5.86 9.06
C HIS A 268 6.06 4.40 8.68
N ASP A 269 5.36 3.63 9.53
CA ASP A 269 4.90 2.28 9.20
C ASP A 269 3.81 2.32 8.11
N PRO A 270 4.09 1.92 6.86
CA PRO A 270 3.06 1.86 5.82
C PRO A 270 2.06 0.76 6.18
N CYS A 271 0.78 1.09 6.22
CA CYS A 271 -0.25 0.16 6.68
C CYS A 271 -0.19 -1.23 6.01
N HIS A 272 -0.05 -1.29 4.68
CA HIS A 272 0.07 -2.54 3.93
C HIS A 272 1.32 -3.38 4.26
N LEU A 273 2.41 -2.76 4.72
CA LEU A 273 3.63 -3.48 5.15
C LEU A 273 3.53 -3.90 6.63
N GLY A 274 3.10 -2.97 7.49
CA GLY A 274 2.90 -3.20 8.91
C GLY A 274 1.63 -3.98 9.23
N ARG A 275 0.48 -3.31 9.33
CA ARG A 275 -0.78 -3.93 9.80
C ARG A 275 -1.20 -5.17 9.02
N HIS A 276 -1.02 -5.18 7.69
CA HIS A 276 -1.44 -6.31 6.86
C HIS A 276 -0.41 -7.44 6.77
N ALA A 277 0.88 -7.11 6.64
CA ALA A 277 1.93 -8.11 6.39
C ALA A 277 2.85 -8.37 7.59
N LYS A 278 2.65 -7.63 8.69
CA LYS A 278 3.35 -7.74 9.98
C LYS A 278 4.87 -7.53 9.89
N VAL A 279 5.33 -6.77 8.90
CA VAL A 279 6.74 -6.35 8.74
C VAL A 279 6.92 -5.00 9.44
N TYR A 280 7.57 -5.03 10.60
CA TYR A 280 7.77 -3.84 11.45
C TYR A 280 9.23 -3.61 11.81
N GLU A 281 9.97 -4.67 12.15
CA GLU A 281 11.31 -4.53 12.70
C GLU A 281 12.37 -4.45 11.61
N GLU A 282 12.22 -5.17 10.49
CA GLU A 282 13.22 -5.18 9.42
C GLU A 282 13.53 -3.78 8.88
N PRO A 283 12.54 -2.89 8.62
CA PRO A 283 12.84 -1.49 8.28
C PRO A 283 13.63 -0.76 9.37
N ARG A 284 13.29 -0.96 10.64
CA ARG A 284 13.94 -0.30 11.79
C ARG A 284 15.36 -0.80 11.99
N GLU A 285 15.60 -2.10 11.82
CA GLU A 285 16.92 -2.71 11.88
C GLU A 285 17.83 -2.14 10.78
N VAL A 286 17.32 -1.96 9.55
CA VAL A 286 18.06 -1.27 8.48
C VAL A 286 18.38 0.17 8.86
N ILE A 287 17.41 0.92 9.44
CA ILE A 287 17.64 2.30 9.90
C ILE A 287 18.73 2.37 10.96
N ARG A 288 18.70 1.48 11.95
CA ARG A 288 19.72 1.43 13.01
C ARG A 288 21.09 1.01 12.47
N ALA A 289 21.13 0.12 11.47
CA ALA A 289 22.37 -0.28 10.82
C ALA A 289 23.05 0.88 10.07
N MET A 290 22.29 1.85 9.57
CA MET A 290 22.82 3.11 9.05
C MET A 290 23.41 4.02 10.14
N GLY A 291 23.35 3.65 11.42
CA GLY A 291 23.85 4.45 12.53
C GLY A 291 23.00 5.68 12.88
N ALA A 292 21.79 5.78 12.32
CA ALA A 292 20.88 6.90 12.55
C ALA A 292 20.25 6.88 13.95
N ASN A 293 20.00 8.05 14.51
CA ASN A 293 19.25 8.19 15.75
C ASN A 293 17.74 8.06 15.47
N LEU A 294 17.20 6.84 15.56
CA LEU A 294 15.78 6.56 15.33
C LEU A 294 14.92 6.96 16.53
N VAL A 295 14.05 7.96 16.33
CA VAL A 295 13.02 8.39 17.28
C VAL A 295 11.65 8.01 16.72
N GLU A 296 10.88 7.21 17.45
CA GLU A 296 9.54 6.79 17.03
C GLU A 296 8.51 7.91 17.25
N MET A 297 7.57 8.04 16.32
CA MET A 297 6.33 8.77 16.58
C MET A 297 5.49 8.01 17.62
N GLU A 298 4.67 8.72 18.39
CA GLU A 298 3.79 8.13 19.43
C GLU A 298 2.97 6.96 18.87
N ARG A 299 2.29 7.19 17.74
CA ARG A 299 1.59 6.16 16.98
C ARG A 299 2.53 5.50 15.98
N ASN A 300 2.99 4.30 16.30
CA ASN A 300 3.86 3.46 15.46
C ASN A 300 3.36 2.00 15.43
N ARG A 301 3.97 1.17 14.59
CA ARG A 301 3.60 -0.25 14.39
C ARG A 301 2.10 -0.45 14.10
N GLY A 302 1.42 -1.29 14.88
CA GLY A 302 -0.03 -1.53 14.75
C GLY A 302 -0.86 -0.25 14.89
N ASP A 303 -0.42 0.66 15.77
CA ASP A 303 -1.12 1.90 16.09
C ASP A 303 -0.81 3.05 15.12
N SER A 304 0.14 2.87 14.19
CA SER A 304 0.55 3.88 13.21
C SER A 304 -0.65 4.52 12.51
N PHE A 305 -0.69 5.85 12.45
CA PHE A 305 -1.75 6.58 11.75
C PHE A 305 -1.57 6.49 10.23
N CYS A 306 -2.65 6.26 9.49
CA CYS A 306 -2.57 6.14 8.03
C CYS A 306 -2.19 7.48 7.40
N CYS A 307 -1.26 7.48 6.43
CA CYS A 307 -0.93 8.69 5.66
C CYS A 307 -2.10 9.23 4.83
N GLY A 308 -3.15 8.44 4.60
CA GLY A 308 -4.40 8.88 3.97
C GLY A 308 -4.56 8.56 2.48
N SER A 309 -3.51 8.08 1.80
CA SER A 309 -3.57 7.97 0.34
C SER A 309 -4.23 6.70 -0.23
N GLY A 310 -4.21 5.60 0.54
CA GLY A 310 -4.68 4.28 0.12
C GLY A 310 -6.20 4.17 -0.10
N GLY A 311 -6.68 2.99 -0.46
CA GLY A 311 -8.11 2.71 -0.58
C GLY A 311 -8.85 3.46 -1.70
N GLY A 312 -8.14 4.12 -2.60
CA GLY A 312 -8.70 5.04 -3.61
C GLY A 312 -9.04 6.43 -3.05
N VAL A 313 -8.69 6.74 -1.80
CA VAL A 313 -9.06 8.00 -1.16
C VAL A 313 -8.31 9.17 -1.79
N LYS A 314 -7.00 9.08 -2.04
CA LYS A 314 -6.24 10.18 -2.68
C LYS A 314 -6.80 10.61 -4.03
N SER A 315 -7.36 9.69 -4.82
CA SER A 315 -7.89 10.01 -6.15
C SER A 315 -9.27 10.66 -6.10
N GLN A 316 -10.14 10.23 -5.18
CA GLN A 316 -11.54 10.65 -5.13
C GLN A 316 -11.81 11.74 -4.10
N PHE A 317 -11.19 11.64 -2.92
CA PHE A 317 -11.39 12.54 -1.78
C PHE A 317 -10.05 13.18 -1.40
N LYS A 318 -9.51 14.01 -2.32
CA LYS A 318 -8.17 14.62 -2.20
C LYS A 318 -7.98 15.38 -0.89
N ASP A 319 -8.97 16.17 -0.49
CA ASP A 319 -8.91 16.98 0.72
C ASP A 319 -8.88 16.10 1.97
N LEU A 320 -9.72 15.05 2.01
CA LEU A 320 -9.70 14.07 3.09
C LEU A 320 -8.34 13.38 3.21
N ALA A 321 -7.78 12.92 2.08
CA ALA A 321 -6.46 12.30 2.06
C ALA A 321 -5.39 13.27 2.58
N LEU A 322 -5.39 14.51 2.08
CA LEU A 322 -4.45 15.54 2.51
C LEU A 322 -4.58 15.86 4.00
N SER A 323 -5.79 16.01 4.54
CA SER A 323 -6.02 16.23 5.97
C SER A 323 -5.49 15.08 6.84
N MET A 324 -5.64 13.82 6.41
CA MET A 324 -5.02 12.68 7.12
C MET A 324 -3.49 12.73 7.04
N GLY A 325 -2.94 13.06 5.86
CA GLY A 325 -1.50 13.24 5.66
C GLY A 325 -0.92 14.36 6.53
N LYS A 326 -1.65 15.48 6.68
CA LYS A 326 -1.30 16.63 7.53
C LYS A 326 -1.20 16.23 9.01
N ILE A 327 -2.12 15.41 9.51
CA ILE A 327 -2.02 14.85 10.85
C ILE A 327 -0.74 14.03 10.98
N ARG A 328 -0.49 13.11 10.03
CA ARG A 328 0.68 12.23 10.13
C ARG A 328 2.02 12.95 10.05
N ILE A 329 2.12 13.97 9.20
CA ILE A 329 3.36 14.73 9.06
C ILE A 329 3.62 15.63 10.27
N ASN A 330 2.57 16.11 10.95
CA ASN A 330 2.72 16.83 12.21
C ASN A 330 3.24 15.93 13.33
N GLU A 331 2.76 14.68 13.43
CA GLU A 331 3.34 13.71 14.37
C GLU A 331 4.83 13.49 14.09
N ALA A 332 5.22 13.42 12.81
CA ALA A 332 6.63 13.31 12.45
C ALA A 332 7.43 14.54 12.90
N ARG A 333 6.90 15.75 12.69
CA ARG A 333 7.51 17.01 13.15
C ARG A 333 7.70 17.05 14.66
N GLU A 334 6.72 16.57 15.42
CA GLU A 334 6.75 16.55 16.90
C GLU A 334 7.89 15.70 17.47
N THR A 335 8.41 14.72 16.70
CA THR A 335 9.60 13.96 17.10
C THR A 335 10.90 14.76 17.05
N GLY A 336 10.93 15.91 16.36
CA GLY A 336 12.14 16.67 16.09
C GLY A 336 13.07 16.02 15.05
N ALA A 337 12.63 14.97 14.36
CA ALA A 337 13.42 14.29 13.34
C ALA A 337 13.62 15.14 12.08
N GLU A 338 14.80 15.01 11.47
CA GLU A 338 15.17 15.66 10.22
C GLU A 338 14.64 14.89 9.00
N TYR A 339 14.52 13.56 9.14
CA TYR A 339 14.04 12.66 8.10
C TYR A 339 12.79 11.90 8.56
N LEU A 340 11.80 11.82 7.67
CA LEU A 340 10.70 10.86 7.76
C LEU A 340 10.92 9.76 6.74
N ILE A 341 11.34 8.59 7.22
CA ILE A 341 11.59 7.41 6.40
C ILE A 341 10.29 6.60 6.26
N SER A 342 10.01 6.10 5.05
CA SER A 342 8.93 5.16 4.76
C SER A 342 9.44 4.01 3.87
N CYS A 343 8.71 2.90 3.82
CA CYS A 343 8.97 1.77 2.91
C CYS A 343 7.85 1.62 1.88
N CYS A 344 7.45 2.73 1.28
CA CYS A 344 6.31 2.77 0.39
C CYS A 344 6.36 4.04 -0.48
N PRO A 345 6.56 3.90 -1.80
CA PRO A 345 6.60 5.02 -2.74
C PRO A 345 5.36 5.91 -2.65
N PHE A 346 4.19 5.31 -2.45
CA PHE A 346 2.93 6.05 -2.41
C PHE A 346 2.72 6.82 -1.10
N CYS A 347 3.25 6.30 0.02
CA CYS A 347 3.27 7.03 1.29
C CYS A 347 4.27 8.19 1.21
N LYS A 348 5.50 7.96 0.73
CA LYS A 348 6.50 9.01 0.50
C LYS A 348 5.92 10.14 -0.35
N TYR A 349 5.38 9.81 -1.53
CA TYR A 349 4.82 10.80 -2.45
C TYR A 349 3.71 11.62 -1.79
N HIS A 350 2.79 10.96 -1.08
CA HIS A 350 1.70 11.69 -0.42
C HIS A 350 2.14 12.53 0.78
N MET A 351 3.06 12.03 1.61
CA MET A 351 3.53 12.75 2.79
C MET A 351 4.42 13.93 2.39
N LYS A 352 5.11 13.89 1.23
CA LYS A 352 5.74 15.09 0.64
C LYS A 352 4.72 16.18 0.32
N ASP A 353 3.58 15.83 -0.27
CA ASP A 353 2.49 16.79 -0.51
C ASP A 353 1.98 17.38 0.81
N ALA A 354 1.80 16.54 1.84
CA ALA A 354 1.34 16.98 3.16
C ALA A 354 2.34 17.89 3.87
N ALA A 355 3.64 17.55 3.85
CA ALA A 355 4.71 18.38 4.41
C ALA A 355 4.73 19.77 3.76
N LYS A 356 4.67 19.81 2.41
CA LYS A 356 4.59 21.06 1.66
C LYS A 356 3.36 21.88 2.02
N ALA A 357 2.21 21.23 2.19
CA ALA A 357 0.96 21.91 2.53
C ALA A 357 0.91 22.46 3.97
N GLU A 358 1.79 21.99 4.86
CA GLU A 358 1.94 22.49 6.24
C GLU A 358 3.15 23.41 6.41
N GLY A 359 3.98 23.59 5.37
CA GLY A 359 5.24 24.34 5.49
C GLY A 359 6.27 23.67 6.40
N ILE A 360 6.22 22.33 6.51
CA ILE A 360 7.12 21.56 7.37
C ILE A 360 8.34 21.10 6.54
N GLU A 361 9.54 21.46 6.98
CA GLU A 361 10.81 21.18 6.29
C GLU A 361 11.43 19.82 6.64
N ILE A 362 10.62 18.80 6.91
CA ILE A 362 11.11 17.44 7.16
C ILE A 362 11.41 16.72 5.83
N LYS A 363 12.54 16.02 5.74
CA LYS A 363 12.93 15.27 4.54
C LYS A 363 12.17 13.95 4.48
N VAL A 364 11.11 13.90 3.67
CA VAL A 364 10.33 12.67 3.43
C VAL A 364 10.98 11.82 2.33
N VAL A 365 11.50 10.66 2.72
CA VAL A 365 12.33 9.77 1.89
C VAL A 365 11.90 8.30 2.02
N ASP A 366 12.24 7.47 1.03
CA ASP A 366 12.14 6.02 1.17
C ASP A 366 13.42 5.44 1.77
N LEU A 367 13.29 4.34 2.52
CA LEU A 367 14.40 3.65 3.18
C LEU A 367 15.54 3.31 2.22
N VAL A 368 15.20 2.87 1.00
CA VAL A 368 16.22 2.40 0.04
C VAL A 368 17.07 3.55 -0.52
N GLU A 369 16.52 4.76 -0.61
CA GLU A 369 17.25 5.93 -1.10
C GLU A 369 18.33 6.33 -0.10
N VAL A 370 17.96 6.42 1.17
CA VAL A 370 18.90 6.78 2.26
C VAL A 370 20.00 5.74 2.37
N LEU A 371 19.64 4.45 2.32
CA LEU A 371 20.63 3.39 2.40
C LEU A 371 21.60 3.41 1.22
N ASP A 372 21.12 3.64 0.00
CA ASP A 372 21.96 3.66 -1.20
C ASP A 372 22.97 4.81 -1.19
N GLU A 373 22.62 5.98 -0.64
CA GLU A 373 23.54 7.11 -0.46
C GLU A 373 24.69 6.81 0.53
N LEU A 374 24.51 5.82 1.39
CA LEU A 374 25.45 5.47 2.45
C LEU A 374 26.33 4.28 2.11
N VAL A 375 26.00 3.50 1.08
CA VAL A 375 26.75 2.31 0.67
C VAL A 375 27.58 2.64 -0.56
N GLU A 376 28.88 2.35 -0.53
CA GLU A 376 29.78 2.57 -1.66
C GLU A 376 29.67 1.47 -2.73
#